data_AF-A0A7X2MP31-F1
#
_entry.id   AF-A0A7X2MP31-F1
#
_cell.length_a   1.000
_cell.length_b   1.000
_cell.length_c   1.000
_cell.angle_alpha   90.00
_cell.angle_beta   90.00
_cell.angle_gamma   90.00
#
_symmetry.space_group_name_H-M   'P 1'
#
loop_
_entity.id
_entity.type
_entity.pdbx_description
1 polymer ?
#
loop_
_entity_poly.entity_id
_entity_poly.type
_entity_poly.pdbx_seq_one_letter_code
_entity_poly.pdbx_strand_id
1 'polypeptide(L)'
;MSVSLSEDVKNGLVDSPAEWGDDQLTRDILKPRLEQFQQHLAAAFDAGEPVEPLIDARTLFIDRLLRRLWRFFGFDEMPAIALVAVGGYGRAELHPLSDIDVLILSRQPLDEQAAQRTSDLLTLMWDLKLEVGHSVRTLEE
;
A
#
# COMPACT_ATOMS: atom_id res chain seq x y z
N MET A 1 11.87 -9.78 -15.49
CA MET A 1 13.19 -9.13 -15.60
C MET A 1 13.42 -8.37 -14.31
N SER A 2 14.47 -8.67 -13.56
CA SER A 2 14.83 -7.88 -12.38
C SER A 2 15.43 -6.58 -12.89
N VAL A 3 14.64 -5.50 -12.87
CA VAL A 3 15.17 -4.16 -13.05
C VAL A 3 16.02 -3.89 -11.81
N SER A 4 17.33 -3.75 -11.99
CA SER A 4 18.21 -3.35 -10.90
C SER A 4 17.87 -1.91 -10.54
N LEU A 5 17.19 -1.72 -9.41
CA LEU A 5 16.96 -0.39 -8.84
C LEU A 5 18.30 0.33 -8.67
N SER A 6 18.35 1.64 -8.95
CA SER A 6 19.55 2.43 -8.64
C SER A 6 19.78 2.43 -7.13
N GLU A 7 21.03 2.66 -6.70
CA GLU A 7 21.35 2.74 -5.27
C GLU A 7 20.55 3.85 -4.57
N ASP A 8 20.27 4.96 -5.27
CA ASP A 8 19.45 6.04 -4.73
C ASP A 8 17.99 5.62 -4.54
N VAL A 9 17.41 4.89 -5.49
CA VAL A 9 16.05 4.33 -5.34
C VAL A 9 16.00 3.26 -4.24
N LYS A 10 17.05 2.44 -4.10
CA LYS A 10 17.16 1.47 -3.00
C LYS A 10 17.27 2.15 -1.64
N ASN A 11 18.03 3.25 -1.55
CA ASN A 11 18.18 4.02 -0.32
C ASN A 11 16.84 4.59 0.16
N GLY A 12 15.96 4.97 -0.76
CA GLY A 12 14.58 5.38 -0.43
C GLY A 12 13.70 4.26 0.12
N LEU A 13 14.07 3.00 -0.08
CA LEU A 13 13.38 1.82 0.43
C LEU A 13 13.97 1.28 1.75
N VAL A 14 14.98 1.94 2.32
CA VAL A 14 15.65 1.53 3.57
C VAL A 14 14.72 1.63 4.77
N ASP A 15 13.90 2.68 4.87
CA ASP A 15 12.80 2.72 5.85
C ASP A 15 11.61 1.92 5.30
N SER A 16 11.71 0.59 5.37
CA SER A 16 10.75 -0.28 4.70
C SER A 16 9.49 -0.53 5.54
N PRO A 17 8.27 -0.37 4.96
CA PRO A 17 7.04 -0.68 5.67
C PRO A 17 6.93 -2.12 6.20
N ALA A 18 7.65 -3.05 5.59
CA ALA A 18 7.65 -4.46 6.01
C ALA A 18 8.33 -4.69 7.36
N GLU A 19 9.17 -3.76 7.83
CA GLU A 19 10.00 -3.90 9.03
C GLU A 19 9.46 -3.12 10.23
N TRP A 20 8.42 -2.30 10.05
CA TRP A 20 7.85 -1.48 11.11
C TRP A 20 7.12 -2.32 12.17
N GLY A 21 7.34 -1.99 13.45
CA GLY A 21 6.62 -2.56 14.59
C GLY A 21 5.16 -2.11 14.65
N ASP A 22 4.31 -2.84 15.38
CA ASP A 22 2.87 -2.52 15.50
C ASP A 22 2.65 -1.15 16.17
N ASP A 23 3.50 -0.80 17.14
CA ASP A 23 3.52 0.49 17.82
C ASP A 23 3.80 1.67 16.87
N GLN A 24 4.37 1.39 15.69
CA GLN A 24 4.70 2.38 14.68
C GLN A 24 3.59 2.56 13.64
N LEU A 25 2.53 1.74 13.64
CA LEU A 25 1.46 1.78 12.65
C LEU A 25 0.33 2.75 13.03
N THR A 26 0.73 3.90 13.57
CA THR A 26 -0.19 4.99 13.90
C THR A 26 -0.12 6.08 12.84
N ARG A 27 -1.23 6.79 12.64
CA ARG A 27 -1.31 7.89 11.67
C ARG A 27 -0.16 8.89 11.79
N ASP A 28 0.18 9.28 13.02
CA ASP A 28 1.17 10.33 13.28
C ASP A 28 2.61 9.90 12.97
N ILE A 29 2.88 8.59 12.94
CA ILE A 29 4.18 8.03 12.54
C ILE A 29 4.20 7.71 11.04
N LEU A 30 3.12 7.10 10.54
CA LEU A 30 3.04 6.64 9.15
C LEU A 30 2.98 7.80 8.16
N LYS A 31 2.25 8.88 8.47
CA LYS A 31 2.10 10.03 7.59
C LYS A 31 3.44 10.69 7.21
N PRO A 32 4.31 11.09 8.16
CA PRO A 32 5.59 11.70 7.81
C PRO A 32 6.51 10.74 7.05
N ARG A 33 6.45 9.43 7.31
CA ARG A 33 7.22 8.42 6.53
C ARG A 33 6.77 8.35 5.08
N LEU A 34 5.47 8.37 4.83
CA LEU A 34 4.90 8.43 3.48
C LEU A 34 5.30 9.71 2.76
N GLU A 35 5.24 10.86 3.44
CA GLU A 35 5.67 12.15 2.88
C GLU A 35 7.17 12.15 2.54
N GLN A 36 8.01 11.62 3.43
CA GLN A 36 9.44 11.49 3.21
C GLN A 36 9.75 10.58 2.01
N PHE A 37 9.09 9.44 1.89
CA PHE A 37 9.26 8.54 0.75
C PHE A 37 8.84 9.21 -0.58
N GLN A 38 7.73 9.96 -0.58
CA GLN A 38 7.30 10.70 -1.77
C GLN A 38 8.31 11.79 -2.17
N GLN A 39 8.84 12.52 -1.19
CA GLN A 39 9.89 13.53 -1.43
C GLN A 39 11.16 12.90 -2.00
N HIS A 40 11.54 11.72 -1.52
CA HIS A 40 12.68 10.97 -2.04
C HIS A 40 12.50 10.61 -3.52
N LEU A 41 11.34 10.05 -3.90
CA LEU A 41 11.05 9.74 -5.29
C LEU A 41 11.02 10.99 -6.18
N ALA A 42 10.49 12.10 -5.69
CA ALA A 42 10.48 13.37 -6.41
C ALA A 42 11.90 13.90 -6.64
N ALA A 43 12.75 13.89 -5.61
CA ALA A 43 14.15 14.31 -5.73
C ALA A 43 14.94 13.43 -6.72
N ALA A 44 14.70 12.12 -6.72
CA ALA A 44 15.31 11.19 -7.67
C ALA A 44 14.87 11.50 -9.12
N PHE A 45 13.57 11.77 -9.32
CA PHE A 45 13.06 12.20 -10.63
C PHE A 45 13.71 13.51 -11.10
N ASP A 46 13.78 14.52 -10.23
CA ASP A 46 14.40 15.81 -10.53
C ASP A 46 15.91 15.68 -10.84
N ALA A 47 16.57 14.66 -10.26
CA ALA A 47 17.97 14.32 -10.55
C ALA A 47 18.16 13.56 -11.89
N GLY A 48 17.07 13.24 -12.60
CA GLY A 48 17.11 12.61 -13.92
C GLY A 48 17.04 11.08 -13.90
N GLU A 49 16.63 10.47 -12.79
CA GLU A 49 16.40 9.02 -12.75
C GLU A 49 15.29 8.60 -13.73
N PRO A 50 15.44 7.46 -14.43
CA PRO A 50 14.38 6.91 -15.26
C PRO A 50 13.08 6.70 -14.47
N VAL A 51 11.94 6.81 -15.15
CA VAL A 51 10.63 6.77 -14.50
C VAL A 51 10.26 5.36 -14.05
N GLU A 52 10.65 4.34 -14.81
CA GLU A 52 10.25 2.95 -14.57
C GLU A 52 10.72 2.44 -13.19
N PRO A 53 11.99 2.62 -12.77
CA PRO A 53 12.43 2.28 -11.41
C PRO A 53 11.67 3.03 -10.29
N LEU A 54 11.23 4.27 -10.54
CA LEU A 54 10.49 5.06 -9.56
C LEU A 54 9.07 4.51 -9.37
N ILE A 55 8.42 4.09 -10.45
CA ILE A 55 7.11 3.42 -10.41
C ILE A 55 7.23 2.07 -9.69
N ASP A 56 8.25 1.28 -10.00
CA ASP A 56 8.51 0.00 -9.34
C ASP A 56 8.70 0.19 -7.83
N ALA A 57 9.52 1.17 -7.43
CA ALA A 57 9.77 1.47 -6.03
C ALA A 57 8.51 1.94 -5.30
N ARG A 58 7.72 2.82 -5.92
CA ARG A 58 6.44 3.28 -5.36
C ARG A 58 5.47 2.12 -5.16
N THR A 59 5.31 1.27 -6.17
CA THR A 59 4.45 0.08 -6.10
C THR A 59 4.91 -0.84 -4.98
N LEU A 60 6.22 -1.14 -4.91
CA LEU A 60 6.78 -2.02 -3.88
C LEU A 60 6.59 -1.46 -2.46
N PHE A 61 6.74 -0.15 -2.28
CA PHE A 61 6.52 0.49 -0.99
C PHE A 61 5.06 0.36 -0.55
N ILE A 62 4.11 0.66 -1.43
CA ILE A 62 2.67 0.53 -1.14
C ILE A 62 2.28 -0.93 -0.89
N ASP A 63 2.80 -1.87 -1.66
CA ASP A 63 2.65 -3.31 -1.44
C ASP A 63 3.06 -3.73 -0.02
N ARG A 64 4.24 -3.27 0.41
CA ARG A 64 4.76 -3.58 1.75
C ARG A 64 3.90 -2.94 2.82
N LEU A 65 3.47 -1.69 2.63
CA LEU A 65 2.58 -0.99 3.55
C LEU A 65 1.25 -1.72 3.69
N LEU A 66 0.56 -2.01 2.59
CA LEU A 66 -0.74 -2.66 2.63
C LEU A 66 -0.65 -4.08 3.22
N ARG A 67 0.37 -4.86 2.88
CA ARG A 67 0.60 -6.18 3.52
C ARG A 67 0.89 -6.07 5.02
N ARG A 68 1.52 -4.98 5.47
CA ARG A 68 1.81 -4.75 6.88
C ARG A 68 0.57 -4.33 7.65
N LEU A 69 -0.22 -3.41 7.10
CA LEU A 69 -1.51 -2.99 7.66
C LEU A 69 -2.51 -4.15 7.69
N TRP A 70 -2.57 -4.96 6.62
CA TRP A 70 -3.43 -6.14 6.56
C TRP A 70 -3.21 -7.09 7.74
N ARG A 71 -1.93 -7.36 8.07
CA ARG A 71 -1.57 -8.16 9.25
C ARG A 71 -1.87 -7.45 10.57
N PHE A 72 -1.60 -6.14 10.65
CA PHE A 72 -1.88 -5.36 11.86
C PHE A 72 -3.36 -5.36 12.25
N PHE A 73 -4.27 -5.29 11.27
CA PHE A 73 -5.70 -5.42 11.51
C PHE A 73 -6.17 -6.89 11.68
N GLY A 74 -5.25 -7.85 11.69
CA GLY A 74 -5.51 -9.27 11.98
C GLY A 74 -6.22 -10.03 10.86
N PHE A 75 -6.14 -9.56 9.62
CA PHE A 75 -6.80 -10.24 8.49
C PHE A 75 -6.09 -11.53 8.06
N ASP A 76 -4.84 -11.74 8.48
CA ASP A 76 -4.11 -13.00 8.30
C ASP A 76 -4.74 -14.17 9.10
N GLU A 77 -5.49 -13.87 10.15
CA GLU A 77 -6.30 -14.83 10.90
C GLU A 77 -7.63 -15.17 10.20
N MET A 78 -7.96 -14.49 9.09
CA MET A 78 -9.22 -14.63 8.36
C MET A 78 -8.99 -15.31 7.00
N PRO A 79 -9.08 -16.65 6.88
CA PRO A 79 -8.66 -17.38 5.67
C PRO A 79 -9.61 -17.25 4.46
N ALA A 80 -10.75 -16.56 4.63
CA ALA A 80 -11.80 -16.44 3.62
C ALA A 80 -11.97 -15.01 3.09
N ILE A 81 -11.00 -14.13 3.36
CA ILE A 81 -10.95 -12.74 2.87
C ILE A 81 -9.56 -12.46 2.28
N ALA A 82 -9.51 -11.64 1.23
CA ALA A 82 -8.28 -11.25 0.57
C ALA A 82 -8.31 -9.76 0.18
N LEU A 83 -7.14 -9.14 0.21
CA LEU A 83 -6.89 -7.82 -0.39
C LEU A 83 -6.25 -8.02 -1.76
N VAL A 84 -6.86 -7.44 -2.79
CA VAL A 84 -6.41 -7.58 -4.17
C VAL A 84 -6.14 -6.18 -4.72
N ALA A 85 -4.92 -5.95 -5.20
CA ALA A 85 -4.61 -4.75 -5.99
C ALA A 85 -5.28 -4.88 -7.36
N VAL A 86 -5.99 -3.83 -7.80
CA VAL A 86 -6.68 -3.81 -9.10
C VAL A 86 -6.28 -2.57 -9.90
N GLY A 87 -6.80 -2.42 -11.12
CA GLY A 87 -6.52 -1.24 -11.95
C GLY A 87 -5.03 -1.10 -12.32
N GLY A 88 -4.54 0.15 -12.33
CA GLY A 88 -3.11 0.44 -12.56
C GLY A 88 -2.23 -0.09 -11.44
N TYR A 89 -2.70 -0.04 -10.20
CA TYR A 89 -1.97 -0.59 -9.06
C TYR A 89 -1.72 -2.10 -9.22
N GLY A 90 -2.75 -2.87 -9.60
CA GLY A 90 -2.63 -4.31 -9.84
C GLY A 90 -1.67 -4.70 -10.97
N ARG A 91 -1.39 -3.78 -11.91
CA ARG A 91 -0.38 -3.98 -12.98
C ARG A 91 1.02 -3.48 -12.62
N ALA A 92 1.23 -3.01 -11.39
CA ALA A 92 2.45 -2.33 -10.95
C ALA A 92 2.74 -1.02 -11.70
N GLU A 93 1.70 -0.33 -12.17
CA GLU A 93 1.78 0.96 -12.88
C GLU A 93 1.36 2.12 -11.96
N LEU A 94 1.80 2.11 -10.70
CA LEU A 94 1.39 3.10 -9.71
C LEU A 94 2.18 4.40 -9.86
N HIS A 95 1.72 5.29 -10.74
CA HIS A 95 2.31 6.61 -10.95
C HIS A 95 2.15 7.54 -9.73
N PRO A 96 2.91 8.65 -9.66
CA PRO A 96 2.69 9.68 -8.65
C PRO A 96 1.24 10.17 -8.66
N LEU A 97 0.65 10.31 -7.47
CA LEU A 97 -0.74 10.76 -7.27
C LEU A 97 -1.83 9.85 -7.86
N SER A 98 -1.50 8.69 -8.43
CA SER A 98 -2.50 7.70 -8.83
C SER A 98 -3.23 7.12 -7.62
N ASP A 99 -4.51 6.84 -7.82
CA ASP A 99 -5.35 6.11 -6.87
C ASP A 99 -4.77 4.71 -6.60
N ILE A 100 -4.87 4.29 -5.35
CA ILE A 100 -4.54 2.94 -4.89
C ILE A 100 -5.83 2.14 -4.91
N ASP A 101 -6.12 1.55 -6.07
CA ASP A 101 -7.33 0.76 -6.26
C ASP A 101 -7.21 -0.63 -5.64
N VAL A 102 -8.10 -0.95 -4.69
CA VAL A 102 -8.14 -2.24 -4.01
C VAL A 102 -9.52 -2.90 -4.05
N LEU A 103 -9.52 -4.22 -4.12
CA LEU A 103 -10.70 -5.06 -3.94
C LEU A 103 -10.51 -5.89 -2.68
N ILE A 104 -11.46 -5.80 -1.75
CA ILE A 104 -11.58 -6.72 -0.63
C ILE A 104 -12.57 -7.80 -1.04
N LEU A 105 -12.05 -9.00 -1.26
CA LEU A 105 -12.80 -10.15 -1.77
C LEU A 105 -12.98 -11.18 -0.67
N SER A 106 -14.22 -11.61 -0.41
CA SER A 106 -14.52 -12.64 0.57
C SER A 106 -15.35 -13.78 -0.01
N ARG A 107 -15.27 -14.98 0.61
CA ARG A 107 -16.10 -16.12 0.19
C ARG A 107 -17.58 -15.97 0.53
N GLN A 108 -17.87 -15.25 1.61
CA GLN A 108 -19.20 -14.96 2.13
C GLN A 108 -19.26 -13.47 2.48
N PRO A 109 -20.45 -12.88 2.63
CA PRO A 109 -20.57 -11.52 3.16
C PRO A 109 -19.77 -11.34 4.44
N LEU A 110 -19.13 -10.18 4.61
CA LEU A 110 -18.33 -9.90 5.80
C LEU A 110 -19.20 -9.97 7.05
N ASP A 111 -18.71 -10.67 8.07
CA ASP A 111 -19.30 -10.58 9.41
C ASP A 111 -18.99 -9.21 10.04
N GLU A 112 -19.59 -8.94 11.20
CA GLU A 112 -19.44 -7.64 11.88
C GLU A 112 -17.98 -7.30 12.19
N GLN A 113 -17.17 -8.32 12.57
CA GLN A 113 -15.77 -8.12 12.91
C GLN A 113 -14.93 -7.78 11.66
N ALA A 114 -15.10 -8.53 10.58
CA ALA A 114 -14.38 -8.31 9.32
C ALA A 114 -14.81 -6.99 8.66
N ALA A 115 -16.10 -6.63 8.74
CA ALA A 115 -16.61 -5.35 8.28
C ALA A 115 -16.01 -4.17 9.05
N GLN A 116 -15.93 -4.25 10.39
CA GLN A 116 -15.32 -3.20 11.21
C GLN A 116 -13.84 -3.04 10.89
N ARG A 117 -13.06 -4.14 10.85
CA ARG A 117 -11.64 -4.10 10.49
C ARG A 117 -11.40 -3.54 9.08
N THR A 118 -12.30 -3.85 8.15
CA THR A 118 -12.27 -3.30 6.78
C THR A 118 -12.46 -1.79 6.81
N SER A 119 -13.46 -1.32 7.57
CA SER A 119 -13.68 0.11 7.76
C SER A 119 -12.46 0.78 8.39
N ASP A 120 -11.89 0.22 9.45
CA ASP A 120 -10.74 0.79 10.16
C ASP A 120 -9.49 0.89 9.27
N LEU A 121 -9.22 -0.14 8.45
CA LEU A 121 -8.14 -0.13 7.47
C LEU A 121 -8.33 0.99 6.43
N LEU A 122 -9.52 1.09 5.83
CA LEU A 122 -9.82 2.10 4.81
C LEU A 122 -9.77 3.52 5.38
N THR A 123 -10.31 3.71 6.59
CA THR A 123 -10.22 4.98 7.33
C THR A 123 -8.78 5.39 7.57
N LEU A 124 -7.92 4.47 8.04
CA LEU A 124 -6.51 4.77 8.22
C LEU A 124 -5.84 5.17 6.89
N MET A 125 -6.11 4.46 5.79
CA MET A 125 -5.53 4.82 4.49
C MET A 125 -5.91 6.24 4.04
N TRP A 126 -7.17 6.65 4.23
CA TRP A 126 -7.61 8.03 3.96
C TRP A 126 -6.97 9.06 4.90
N ASP A 127 -6.81 8.73 6.18
CA ASP A 127 -6.14 9.59 7.15
C ASP A 127 -4.67 9.83 6.82
N LEU A 128 -4.03 8.85 6.17
CA LEU A 128 -2.69 8.93 5.60
C LEU A 128 -2.64 9.71 4.28
N LYS A 129 -3.77 10.25 3.81
CA LYS A 129 -3.90 10.98 2.53
C LYS A 129 -3.56 10.14 1.32
N LEU A 130 -3.76 8.82 1.41
CA LEU A 130 -3.77 7.96 0.23
C LEU A 130 -5.12 8.13 -0.46
N GLU A 131 -5.09 8.38 -1.77
CA GLU A 131 -6.27 8.30 -2.61
C GLU A 131 -6.59 6.82 -2.84
N VAL A 132 -7.71 6.33 -2.31
CA VAL A 132 -8.06 4.90 -2.32
C VAL A 132 -9.40 4.71 -3.01
N GLY A 133 -9.35 4.15 -4.22
CA GLY A 133 -10.49 3.48 -4.81
C GLY A 133 -10.66 2.10 -4.16
N HIS A 134 -11.84 1.78 -3.66
CA HIS A 134 -12.07 0.46 -3.07
C HIS A 134 -13.41 -0.14 -3.46
N SER A 135 -13.47 -1.46 -3.43
CA SER A 135 -14.71 -2.22 -3.49
C SER A 135 -14.64 -3.40 -2.53
N VAL A 136 -15.81 -3.81 -2.02
CA VAL A 136 -15.98 -5.02 -1.22
C VAL A 136 -16.94 -5.92 -1.97
N ARG A 137 -16.52 -7.17 -2.23
CA ARG A 137 -17.31 -8.14 -3.00
C ARG A 137 -17.22 -9.53 -2.39
N THR A 138 -18.28 -10.30 -2.61
CA THR A 138 -18.23 -11.76 -2.43
C THR A 138 -17.80 -12.46 -3.73
N LEU A 139 -17.42 -13.74 -3.67
CA LEU A 139 -17.10 -14.53 -4.87
C LEU A 139 -18.29 -14.74 -5.83
N GLU A 140 -19.52 -14.56 -5.35
CA GLU A 140 -20.73 -14.75 -6.15
C GLU A 140 -21.15 -13.49 -6.93
N GLU A 141 -20.56 -12.34 -6.63
CA GLU A 141 -20.80 -11.03 -7.27
C GLU A 141 -19.79 -10.73 -8.38
#